data_AF-A0A478FT14-F1
#
_entry.id   AF-A0A478FT14-F1
#
_cell.length_a   1.000
_cell.length_b   1.000
_cell.length_c   1.000
_cell.angle_alpha   90.00
_cell.angle_beta   90.00
_cell.angle_gamma   90.00
#
_symmetry.space_group_name_H-M   'P 1'
#
loop_
_entity.id
_entity.type
_entity.pdbx_description
1 polymer ?
#
loop_
_entity_poly.entity_id
_entity_poly.type
_entity_poly.pdbx_seq_one_letter_code
_entity_poly.pdbx_strand_id
1 'polypeptide(L)'
;MLTESKITIGVAVVGINSFLGVSGHELLKIYLLSLDQSEEVSVLENYEIKTIAPKRKRPKASSFDESSKKPFDPRTPTDADPSTMDRGYARNYHPLFRTKHIDKHKSKLIIWKENKSWWESNYEQRKYMLENQDFSTSDWKFKEGFSKRVIWNLNQEVHINQFCYLMYESSTQYNKYKDVFWLLCSIDGKDPENNNSESSISQAEKANFPTEGSSEQEIIFMTLEQAKKKQSDMERIKVKEKNKFVVYDWKPEWWNWSYQYRLKKDLNDEDNAFPMTEKFKKVISGWDESLNSSTALNKVCKDFYEAEPKQSDETEDAWRYCSATGKKD
;
A
#
# COMPACT_ATOMS: atom_id res chain seq x y z
N MET A 1 -23.48 -4.11 58.23
CA MET A 1 -24.27 -4.31 56.99
C MET A 1 -25.20 -3.11 56.88
N LEU A 2 -24.94 -2.31 55.84
CA LEU A 2 -25.58 -1.08 55.32
C LEU A 2 -24.56 -0.59 54.26
N THR A 3 -24.06 -1.41 53.33
CA THR A 3 -24.64 -1.81 52.02
C THR A 3 -25.08 -0.69 51.08
N GLU A 4 -24.92 0.59 51.42
CA GLU A 4 -25.18 1.71 50.50
C GLU A 4 -24.23 2.88 50.83
N SER A 5 -23.10 2.96 50.12
CA SER A 5 -22.25 4.17 49.92
C SER A 5 -20.99 3.87 49.07
N LYS A 6 -20.91 2.71 48.41
CA LYS A 6 -19.83 2.35 47.46
C LYS A 6 -20.07 2.91 46.05
N ILE A 7 -20.58 4.13 45.94
CA ILE A 7 -20.58 4.97 44.74
C ILE A 7 -20.59 6.39 45.32
N THR A 8 -19.48 7.13 45.42
CA THR A 8 -19.12 8.14 44.42
C THR A 8 -17.78 8.78 44.82
N ILE A 9 -16.65 8.11 44.56
CA ILE A 9 -15.35 8.77 44.34
C ILE A 9 -14.67 8.03 43.16
N GLY A 10 -15.43 7.82 42.09
CA GLY A 10 -14.94 7.27 40.82
C GLY A 10 -15.13 8.23 39.65
N VAL A 11 -15.78 9.38 39.89
CA VAL A 11 -16.16 10.35 38.86
C VAL A 11 -15.73 11.73 39.32
N ALA A 12 -14.42 11.96 39.38
CA ALA A 12 -13.83 13.30 39.42
C ALA A 12 -12.49 13.37 38.66
N VAL A 13 -12.10 12.31 37.95
CA VAL A 13 -10.84 12.26 37.18
C VAL A 13 -11.10 12.15 35.66
N VAL A 14 -12.37 12.08 35.24
CA VAL A 14 -12.73 12.18 33.83
C VAL A 14 -12.95 13.64 33.49
N GLY A 15 -11.86 14.30 33.09
CA GLY A 15 -11.86 15.55 32.33
C GLY A 15 -12.44 16.77 33.04
N ILE A 16 -11.59 17.48 33.80
CA ILE A 16 -11.42 18.95 33.84
C ILE A 16 -10.60 19.27 35.11
N ASN A 17 -9.42 19.86 34.92
CA ASN A 17 -8.50 20.40 35.93
C ASN A 17 -7.81 19.40 36.89
N SER A 18 -6.55 19.09 36.57
CA SER A 18 -5.52 18.59 37.49
C SER A 18 -5.34 19.41 38.77
N PHE A 19 -5.93 20.61 38.86
CA PHE A 19 -6.02 21.43 40.07
C PHE A 19 -6.94 20.78 41.14
N LEU A 20 -8.10 20.24 40.76
CA LEU A 20 -9.09 19.67 41.69
C LEU A 20 -8.65 18.33 42.29
N GLY A 21 -7.80 17.58 41.60
CA GLY A 21 -7.25 16.31 42.12
C GLY A 21 -6.29 16.52 43.30
N VAL A 22 -5.48 17.58 43.25
CA VAL A 22 -4.60 17.97 44.36
C VAL A 22 -5.43 18.57 45.50
N SER A 23 -6.43 19.40 45.20
CA SER A 23 -7.35 19.95 46.21
C SER A 23 -8.13 18.84 46.92
N GLY A 24 -8.60 17.82 46.19
CA GLY A 24 -9.32 16.69 46.74
C GLY A 24 -8.46 15.82 47.66
N HIS A 25 -7.20 15.56 47.27
CA HIS A 25 -6.25 14.82 48.11
C HIS A 25 -5.92 15.58 49.41
N GLU A 26 -5.67 16.89 49.35
CA GLU A 26 -5.35 17.69 50.53
C GLU A 26 -6.57 17.88 51.45
N LEU A 27 -7.77 18.07 50.89
CA LEU A 27 -9.01 18.15 51.68
C LEU A 27 -9.35 16.82 52.35
N LEU A 28 -9.03 15.68 51.71
CA LEU A 28 -9.11 14.35 52.32
C LEU A 28 -8.09 14.14 53.45
N LYS A 29 -6.86 14.66 53.33
CA LYS A 29 -5.88 14.63 54.43
C LYS A 29 -6.37 15.44 55.63
N ILE A 30 -6.90 16.64 55.42
CA ILE A 30 -7.44 17.48 56.50
C ILE A 30 -8.64 16.79 57.17
N TYR A 31 -9.54 16.20 56.37
CA TYR A 31 -10.76 15.56 56.88
C TYR A 31 -10.49 14.21 57.58
N LEU A 32 -9.50 13.43 57.12
CA LEU A 32 -9.17 12.12 57.70
C LEU A 32 -8.14 12.16 58.82
N LEU A 33 -7.28 13.18 58.88
CA LEU A 33 -6.15 13.22 59.83
C LEU A 33 -6.31 14.24 60.95
N SER A 34 -7.34 15.11 60.94
CA SER A 34 -7.60 16.12 61.98
C SER A 34 -6.32 16.83 62.47
N LEU A 35 -5.47 17.25 61.53
CA LEU A 35 -4.22 17.92 61.85
C LEU A 35 -4.47 19.43 61.97
N ASP A 36 -4.42 19.91 63.21
CA ASP A 36 -4.67 21.29 63.64
C ASP A 36 -3.48 22.25 63.39
N GLN A 37 -2.78 22.12 62.26
CA GLN A 37 -1.66 23.01 61.94
C GLN A 37 -1.72 23.54 60.51
N SER A 38 -1.87 24.86 60.42
CA SER A 38 -1.77 25.64 59.19
C SER A 38 -0.30 25.67 58.72
N GLU A 39 0.09 24.72 57.88
CA GLU A 39 1.27 24.87 57.05
C GLU A 39 0.87 25.55 55.73
N GLU A 40 1.60 26.60 55.39
CA GLU A 40 1.47 27.34 54.14
C GLU A 40 1.74 26.37 52.98
N VAL A 41 0.73 26.12 52.15
CA VAL A 41 0.83 25.24 50.99
C VAL A 41 1.76 25.91 49.97
N SER A 42 3.05 25.59 50.03
CA SER A 42 3.98 25.94 48.97
C SER A 42 3.53 25.23 47.70
N VAL A 43 3.13 26.01 46.69
CA VAL A 43 2.84 25.51 45.35
C VAL A 43 4.13 24.88 44.82
N LEU A 44 4.24 23.56 44.94
CA LEU A 44 5.27 22.77 44.27
C LEU A 44 5.00 22.89 42.76
N GLU A 45 5.74 23.78 42.11
CA GLU A 45 5.75 23.89 40.66
C GLU A 45 6.21 22.55 40.09
N ASN A 46 5.26 21.82 39.50
CA ASN A 46 5.37 20.43 39.10
C ASN A 46 6.15 20.27 37.79
N TYR A 47 7.35 20.84 37.72
CA TYR A 47 8.23 20.78 36.54
C TYR A 47 8.75 19.36 36.26
N GLU A 48 8.68 18.45 37.24
CA GLU A 48 9.17 17.07 37.12
C GLU A 48 8.11 16.05 36.65
N ILE A 49 6.83 16.42 36.53
CA ILE A 49 5.86 15.63 35.75
C ILE A 49 6.06 15.91 34.26
N LYS A 50 7.28 15.67 33.77
CA LYS A 50 7.49 15.43 32.35
C LYS A 50 6.86 14.07 32.03
N THR A 51 5.58 14.13 31.66
CA THR A 51 4.94 13.19 30.73
C THR A 51 5.25 11.71 31.00
N ILE A 52 4.84 11.18 32.15
CA ILE A 52 4.54 9.75 32.26
C ILE A 52 3.25 9.52 31.48
N ALA A 53 3.33 9.52 30.15
CA ALA A 53 2.24 9.09 29.31
C ALA A 53 2.06 7.58 29.53
N PRO A 54 0.88 7.09 29.94
CA PRO A 54 0.65 5.67 30.14
C PRO A 54 0.96 4.92 28.84
N LYS A 55 1.89 3.96 28.91
CA LYS A 55 2.30 3.15 27.77
C LYS A 55 1.15 2.19 27.41
N ARG A 56 0.48 2.44 26.27
CA ARG A 56 -0.67 1.67 25.76
C ARG A 56 -0.39 0.15 25.81
N LYS A 57 -1.19 -0.62 26.56
CA LYS A 57 -1.10 -2.08 26.59
C LYS A 57 -1.91 -2.63 25.41
N ARG A 58 -1.21 -2.98 24.32
CA ARG A 58 -1.83 -3.31 23.02
C ARG A 58 -1.92 -4.82 22.83
N PRO A 59 -3.05 -5.37 22.33
CA PRO A 59 -3.01 -6.68 21.72
C PRO A 59 -2.05 -6.63 20.52
N LYS A 60 -1.24 -7.67 20.37
CA LYS A 60 -0.31 -7.81 19.24
C LYS A 60 -1.12 -7.76 17.95
N ALA A 61 -0.77 -6.85 17.03
CA ALA A 61 -1.42 -6.78 15.72
C ALA A 61 -1.19 -8.09 14.96
N SER A 62 -2.21 -8.57 14.26
CA SER A 62 -2.05 -9.67 13.30
C SER A 62 -0.99 -9.30 12.27
N SER A 63 -0.07 -10.20 11.98
CA SER A 63 0.98 -10.04 10.97
C SER A 63 1.13 -11.33 10.19
N PHE A 64 1.66 -11.24 8.97
CA PHE A 64 2.07 -12.41 8.21
C PHE A 64 3.25 -13.13 8.89
N ASP A 65 3.43 -14.40 8.55
CA ASP A 65 4.63 -15.15 8.92
C ASP A 65 5.83 -14.65 8.10
N GLU A 66 6.80 -14.04 8.76
CA GLU A 66 8.02 -13.53 8.10
C GLU A 66 8.79 -14.63 7.36
N SER A 67 8.70 -15.89 7.79
CA SER A 67 9.36 -17.02 7.12
C SER A 67 8.72 -17.36 5.77
N SER A 68 7.44 -17.02 5.59
CA SER A 68 6.70 -17.21 4.35
C SER A 68 6.96 -16.12 3.30
N LYS A 69 7.59 -15.00 3.71
CA LYS A 69 7.81 -13.83 2.85
C LYS A 69 8.77 -14.16 1.70
N LYS A 70 8.31 -13.96 0.48
CA LYS A 70 9.09 -14.18 -0.75
C LYS A 70 8.94 -13.01 -1.72
N PRO A 71 10.01 -12.67 -2.47
CA PRO A 71 9.88 -11.70 -3.56
C PRO A 71 8.94 -12.24 -4.64
N PHE A 72 8.13 -11.35 -5.21
CA PHE A 72 7.20 -11.66 -6.29
C PHE A 72 7.34 -10.62 -7.41
N ASP A 73 7.54 -11.09 -8.63
CA ASP A 73 7.59 -10.21 -9.80
C ASP A 73 6.15 -10.02 -10.33
N PRO A 74 5.58 -8.80 -10.26
CA PRO A 74 4.20 -8.55 -10.66
C PRO A 74 3.95 -8.76 -12.16
N ARG A 75 5.00 -8.97 -12.98
CA ARG A 75 4.92 -9.28 -14.41
C ARG A 75 4.79 -10.78 -14.70
N THR A 76 4.97 -11.65 -13.70
CA THR A 76 5.01 -13.12 -13.89
C THR A 76 3.67 -13.61 -14.46
N PRO A 77 3.63 -14.16 -15.69
CA PRO A 77 2.38 -14.59 -16.31
C PRO A 77 1.70 -15.65 -15.46
N THR A 78 0.36 -15.61 -15.40
CA THR A 78 -0.37 -16.51 -14.53
C THR A 78 -0.38 -17.95 -15.02
N ASP A 79 -0.53 -18.26 -16.32
CA ASP A 79 -0.55 -19.67 -16.82
C ASP A 79 -0.49 -19.81 -18.37
N ALA A 80 0.00 -18.81 -19.11
CA ALA A 80 -0.06 -18.82 -20.57
C ALA A 80 1.32 -19.01 -21.21
N ASP A 81 1.44 -19.99 -22.11
CA ASP A 81 2.59 -20.20 -23.02
C ASP A 81 2.23 -19.65 -24.41
N PRO A 82 2.37 -18.32 -24.65
CA PRO A 82 1.95 -17.68 -25.88
C PRO A 82 2.87 -18.05 -27.05
N SER A 83 2.32 -18.07 -28.26
CA SER A 83 3.13 -18.16 -29.48
C SER A 83 4.08 -16.96 -29.58
N THR A 84 5.36 -17.25 -29.81
CA THR A 84 6.43 -16.24 -29.91
C THR A 84 6.84 -15.97 -31.34
N MET A 85 7.60 -14.90 -31.57
CA MET A 85 8.16 -14.57 -32.89
C MET A 85 9.26 -15.58 -33.26
N ASP A 86 8.88 -16.76 -33.73
CA ASP A 86 9.81 -17.77 -34.23
C ASP A 86 10.33 -17.45 -35.64
N ARG A 87 11.10 -18.38 -36.25
CA ARG A 87 11.60 -18.23 -37.63
C ARG A 87 10.48 -18.10 -38.68
N GLY A 88 9.27 -18.57 -38.41
CA GLY A 88 8.10 -18.49 -39.31
C GLY A 88 7.41 -17.13 -39.29
N TYR A 89 7.58 -16.33 -38.23
CA TYR A 89 6.95 -15.03 -38.04
C TYR A 89 7.10 -14.10 -39.26
N ALA A 90 8.30 -14.04 -39.82
CA ALA A 90 8.60 -13.06 -40.86
C ALA A 90 7.89 -13.31 -42.18
N ARG A 91 7.43 -14.55 -42.40
CA ARG A 91 6.66 -14.94 -43.59
C ARG A 91 5.23 -14.42 -43.53
N ASN A 92 4.68 -14.25 -42.33
CA ASN A 92 3.25 -14.02 -42.11
C ASN A 92 2.93 -12.61 -41.58
N TYR A 93 3.90 -11.93 -40.95
CA TYR A 93 3.64 -10.71 -40.19
C TYR A 93 4.50 -9.52 -40.58
N HIS A 94 5.84 -9.63 -40.51
CA HIS A 94 6.76 -8.55 -40.88
C HIS A 94 7.98 -9.06 -41.65
N PRO A 95 8.43 -8.37 -42.70
CA PRO A 95 9.68 -8.70 -43.37
C PRO A 95 10.87 -8.73 -42.40
N LEU A 96 11.82 -9.66 -42.61
CA LEU A 96 13.00 -9.84 -41.74
C LEU A 96 13.80 -8.54 -41.54
N PHE A 97 13.97 -7.74 -42.60
CA PHE A 97 14.75 -6.51 -42.53
C PHE A 97 14.12 -5.44 -41.60
N ARG A 98 12.79 -5.43 -41.45
CA ARG A 98 12.08 -4.49 -40.57
C ARG A 98 12.16 -4.88 -39.09
N THR A 99 12.43 -6.15 -38.81
CA THR A 99 12.54 -6.69 -37.44
C THR A 99 13.98 -6.92 -37.01
N LYS A 100 14.97 -6.41 -37.75
CA LYS A 100 16.39 -6.69 -37.52
C LYS A 100 16.87 -6.19 -36.15
N HIS A 101 16.34 -5.07 -35.66
CA HIS A 101 16.72 -4.47 -34.38
C HIS A 101 16.31 -5.29 -33.15
N ILE A 102 15.36 -6.22 -33.31
CA ILE A 102 14.89 -7.12 -32.24
C ILE A 102 15.26 -8.59 -32.48
N ASP A 103 16.00 -8.89 -33.56
CA ASP A 103 16.21 -10.25 -34.06
C ASP A 103 16.81 -11.20 -33.01
N LYS A 104 17.78 -10.72 -32.24
CA LYS A 104 18.48 -11.48 -31.19
C LYS A 104 17.56 -12.02 -30.10
N HIS A 105 16.39 -11.42 -29.91
CA HIS A 105 15.49 -11.68 -28.80
C HIS A 105 14.06 -11.99 -29.23
N LYS A 106 13.83 -12.31 -30.50
CA LYS A 106 12.50 -12.60 -31.05
C LYS A 106 11.75 -13.72 -30.32
N SER A 107 12.46 -14.75 -29.86
CA SER A 107 11.86 -15.84 -29.07
C SER A 107 11.27 -15.39 -27.73
N LYS A 108 11.58 -14.18 -27.27
CA LYS A 108 10.98 -13.58 -26.06
C LYS A 108 9.75 -12.72 -26.36
N LEU A 109 9.48 -12.45 -27.63
CA LEU A 109 8.46 -11.49 -28.07
C LEU A 109 7.20 -12.21 -28.56
N ILE A 110 6.05 -11.65 -28.24
CA ILE A 110 4.75 -12.25 -28.56
C ILE A 110 4.29 -11.86 -29.96
N ILE A 111 3.71 -12.81 -30.68
CA ILE A 111 3.07 -12.53 -31.96
C ILE A 111 1.88 -11.58 -31.75
N TRP A 112 1.98 -10.36 -32.30
CA TRP A 112 0.99 -9.29 -32.08
C TRP A 112 -0.43 -9.64 -32.53
N LYS A 113 -0.57 -10.44 -33.61
CA LYS A 113 -1.88 -10.76 -34.21
C LYS A 113 -2.53 -12.02 -33.60
N GLU A 114 -1.78 -12.75 -32.77
CA GLU A 114 -2.21 -13.97 -32.09
C GLU A 114 -2.31 -13.74 -30.57
N ASN A 115 -2.60 -14.79 -29.81
CA ASN A 115 -2.56 -14.78 -28.33
C ASN A 115 -3.49 -13.76 -27.67
N LYS A 116 -4.73 -13.60 -28.18
CA LYS A 116 -5.70 -12.62 -27.66
C LYS A 116 -5.80 -12.65 -26.13
N SER A 117 -6.04 -13.81 -25.54
CA SER A 117 -6.18 -13.97 -24.08
C SER A 117 -4.91 -13.60 -23.32
N TRP A 118 -3.74 -13.86 -23.89
CA TRP A 118 -2.46 -13.44 -23.30
C TRP A 118 -2.37 -11.92 -23.28
N TRP A 119 -2.64 -11.24 -24.41
CA TRP A 119 -2.58 -9.79 -24.49
C TRP A 119 -3.56 -9.10 -23.54
N GLU A 120 -4.79 -9.62 -23.43
CA GLU A 120 -5.80 -9.11 -22.49
C GLU A 120 -5.39 -9.32 -21.03
N SER A 121 -4.95 -10.53 -20.66
CA SER A 121 -4.50 -10.81 -19.30
C SER A 121 -3.25 -10.00 -18.94
N ASN A 122 -2.32 -9.86 -19.89
CA ASN A 122 -1.08 -9.14 -19.68
C ASN A 122 -1.30 -7.64 -19.54
N TYR A 123 -2.30 -7.09 -20.25
CA TYR A 123 -2.72 -5.71 -20.05
C TYR A 123 -3.15 -5.47 -18.61
N GLU A 124 -4.11 -6.25 -18.10
CA GLU A 124 -4.60 -6.08 -16.74
C GLU A 124 -3.48 -6.25 -15.71
N GLN A 125 -2.59 -7.22 -15.92
CA GLN A 125 -1.45 -7.44 -15.05
C GLN A 125 -0.46 -6.27 -15.03
N ARG A 126 -0.21 -5.64 -16.18
CA ARG A 126 0.81 -4.59 -16.33
C ARG A 126 0.23 -3.17 -16.26
N LYS A 127 -1.09 -3.04 -16.24
CA LYS A 127 -1.82 -1.76 -16.20
C LYS A 127 -1.33 -0.85 -15.08
N TYR A 128 -1.19 -1.39 -13.86
CA TYR A 128 -0.70 -0.61 -12.73
C TYR A 128 0.69 0.02 -13.01
N MET A 129 1.61 -0.75 -13.57
CA MET A 129 2.96 -0.27 -13.91
C MET A 129 2.90 0.80 -15.00
N LEU A 130 2.05 0.61 -16.03
CA LEU A 130 1.85 1.57 -17.12
C LEU A 130 1.32 2.92 -16.62
N GLU A 131 0.40 2.89 -15.66
CA GLU A 131 -0.24 4.09 -15.14
C GLU A 131 0.60 4.82 -14.09
N ASN A 132 1.41 4.07 -13.33
CA ASN A 132 2.11 4.58 -12.14
C ASN A 132 3.62 4.75 -12.29
N GLN A 133 4.28 4.28 -13.35
CA GLN A 133 5.73 4.49 -13.53
C GLN A 133 6.02 5.64 -14.52
N ASP A 134 7.18 6.27 -14.34
CA ASP A 134 7.71 7.23 -15.31
C ASP A 134 8.41 6.47 -16.43
N PHE A 135 7.74 6.39 -17.58
CA PHE A 135 8.38 5.97 -18.83
C PHE A 135 8.89 7.18 -19.59
N SER A 136 9.94 6.96 -20.37
CA SER A 136 10.67 7.97 -21.13
C SER A 136 9.80 8.83 -22.06
N THR A 137 8.57 8.41 -22.36
CA THR A 137 7.66 9.08 -23.32
C THR A 137 6.18 8.82 -22.99
N SER A 138 5.38 9.89 -22.81
CA SER A 138 4.11 9.84 -22.07
C SER A 138 2.81 10.15 -22.86
N ASP A 139 2.89 10.31 -24.18
CA ASP A 139 1.76 10.94 -24.91
C ASP A 139 0.68 9.97 -25.41
N TRP A 140 0.82 8.67 -25.19
CA TRP A 140 -0.13 7.66 -25.67
C TRP A 140 -0.84 7.00 -24.50
N LYS A 141 -2.05 6.50 -24.76
CA LYS A 141 -2.88 5.79 -23.79
C LYS A 141 -3.21 4.41 -24.32
N PHE A 142 -3.13 3.41 -23.45
CA PHE A 142 -3.65 2.08 -23.75
C PHE A 142 -5.13 2.00 -23.43
N LYS A 143 -5.88 1.45 -24.37
CA LYS A 143 -7.29 1.15 -24.17
C LYS A 143 -7.47 -0.23 -23.52
N GLU A 144 -6.97 -1.25 -24.19
CA GLU A 144 -7.13 -2.67 -23.87
C GLU A 144 -5.91 -3.48 -24.37
N GLY A 145 -5.87 -4.78 -24.08
CA GLY A 145 -4.75 -5.64 -24.49
C GLY A 145 -4.68 -5.95 -25.99
N PHE A 146 -5.81 -6.24 -26.65
CA PHE A 146 -5.82 -6.84 -27.98
C PHE A 146 -6.76 -6.18 -29.00
N SER A 147 -6.26 -5.95 -30.22
CA SER A 147 -7.05 -5.61 -31.38
C SER A 147 -6.55 -6.29 -32.65
N LYS A 148 -7.47 -6.69 -33.54
CA LYS A 148 -7.11 -7.26 -34.84
C LYS A 148 -6.68 -6.19 -35.87
N ARG A 149 -6.90 -4.91 -35.57
CA ARG A 149 -6.61 -3.81 -36.51
C ARG A 149 -5.14 -3.42 -36.43
N VAL A 150 -4.56 -3.11 -37.58
CA VAL A 150 -3.26 -2.45 -37.66
C VAL A 150 -3.41 -0.96 -37.36
N ILE A 151 -2.39 -0.39 -36.71
CA ILE A 151 -2.23 1.05 -36.58
C ILE A 151 -0.94 1.48 -37.29
N TRP A 152 -0.87 2.75 -37.67
CA TRP A 152 0.29 3.33 -38.36
C TRP A 152 1.00 4.41 -37.53
N ASN A 153 0.41 4.84 -36.42
CA ASN A 153 0.98 5.82 -35.49
C ASN A 153 0.38 5.67 -34.08
N LEU A 154 1.00 6.33 -33.10
CA LEU A 154 0.63 6.33 -31.67
C LEU A 154 -0.17 7.58 -31.24
N ASN A 155 -0.63 8.43 -32.17
CA ASN A 155 -1.33 9.69 -31.86
C ASN A 155 -2.81 9.47 -31.49
N GLN A 156 -3.13 8.30 -30.95
CA GLN A 156 -4.47 7.85 -30.62
C GLN A 156 -4.39 6.84 -29.47
N GLU A 157 -5.53 6.52 -28.87
CA GLU A 157 -5.60 5.37 -27.96
C GLU A 157 -5.35 4.08 -28.73
N VAL A 158 -4.45 3.25 -28.21
CA VAL A 158 -3.99 2.02 -28.88
C VAL A 158 -4.19 0.81 -27.98
N HIS A 159 -4.26 -0.38 -28.56
CA HIS A 159 -4.17 -1.62 -27.81
C HIS A 159 -2.70 -2.01 -27.67
N ILE A 160 -2.34 -2.73 -26.61
CA ILE A 160 -0.93 -3.12 -26.38
C ILE A 160 -0.35 -3.87 -27.59
N ASN A 161 -1.09 -4.83 -28.14
CA ASN A 161 -0.61 -5.60 -29.28
C ASN A 161 -0.37 -4.73 -30.54
N GLN A 162 -1.14 -3.64 -30.71
CA GLN A 162 -0.97 -2.67 -31.79
C GLN A 162 0.29 -1.81 -31.59
N PHE A 163 0.59 -1.44 -30.34
CA PHE A 163 1.85 -0.79 -30.01
C PHE A 163 3.03 -1.72 -30.33
N CYS A 164 2.96 -2.99 -29.92
CA CYS A 164 4.01 -3.97 -30.21
C CYS A 164 4.22 -4.17 -31.71
N TYR A 165 3.14 -4.23 -32.49
CA TYR A 165 3.21 -4.25 -33.95
C TYR A 165 4.10 -3.11 -34.51
N LEU A 166 3.85 -1.87 -34.10
CA LEU A 166 4.65 -0.72 -34.56
C LEU A 166 6.11 -0.79 -34.12
N MET A 167 6.36 -1.22 -32.88
CA MET A 167 7.73 -1.34 -32.35
C MET A 167 8.52 -2.45 -33.05
N TYR A 168 7.85 -3.53 -33.45
CA TYR A 168 8.48 -4.60 -34.23
C TYR A 168 8.89 -4.13 -35.62
N GLU A 169 8.15 -3.20 -36.21
CA GLU A 169 8.39 -2.72 -37.57
C GLU A 169 9.41 -1.58 -37.66
N SER A 170 9.50 -0.74 -36.63
CA SER A 170 10.29 0.49 -36.67
C SER A 170 11.38 0.54 -35.60
N SER A 171 12.64 0.45 -36.04
CA SER A 171 13.80 0.59 -35.14
C SER A 171 13.85 1.95 -34.43
N THR A 172 13.46 3.03 -35.11
CA THR A 172 13.41 4.37 -34.52
C THR A 172 12.38 4.45 -33.39
N GLN A 173 11.19 3.90 -33.61
CA GLN A 173 10.14 3.88 -32.59
C GLN A 173 10.54 2.96 -31.43
N TYR A 174 11.06 1.76 -31.73
CA TYR A 174 11.58 0.85 -30.70
C TYR A 174 12.60 1.53 -29.78
N ASN A 175 13.60 2.24 -30.35
CA ASN A 175 14.61 2.91 -29.54
C ASN A 175 14.01 4.03 -28.67
N LYS A 176 12.98 4.71 -29.17
CA LYS A 176 12.26 5.76 -28.42
C LYS A 176 11.43 5.21 -27.25
N TYR A 177 10.86 4.02 -27.40
CA TYR A 177 9.93 3.41 -26.42
C TYR A 177 10.48 2.10 -25.82
N LYS A 178 11.80 1.94 -25.74
CA LYS A 178 12.45 0.66 -25.41
C LYS A 178 12.07 0.13 -24.02
N ASP A 179 11.94 1.04 -23.06
CA ASP A 179 11.53 0.76 -21.68
C ASP A 179 10.14 0.14 -21.60
N VAL A 180 9.17 0.71 -22.30
CA VAL A 180 7.79 0.21 -22.38
C VAL A 180 7.70 -1.02 -23.27
N PHE A 181 8.47 -1.06 -24.36
CA PHE A 181 8.49 -2.15 -25.30
C PHE A 181 8.71 -3.50 -24.62
N TRP A 182 9.76 -3.60 -23.81
CA TRP A 182 10.05 -4.85 -23.12
C TRP A 182 9.00 -5.16 -22.07
N LEU A 183 8.54 -4.15 -21.33
CA LEU A 183 7.45 -4.33 -20.39
C LEU A 183 6.21 -4.90 -21.07
N LEU A 184 5.89 -4.57 -22.32
CA LEU A 184 4.62 -4.95 -22.93
C LEU A 184 4.69 -6.14 -23.88
N CYS A 185 5.72 -6.16 -24.72
CA CYS A 185 5.79 -7.03 -25.89
C CYS A 185 6.49 -8.36 -25.62
N SER A 186 7.18 -8.46 -24.48
CA SER A 186 7.86 -9.69 -24.07
C SER A 186 7.03 -10.55 -23.12
N ILE A 187 7.32 -11.86 -23.13
CA ILE A 187 6.68 -12.84 -22.25
C ILE A 187 6.80 -12.41 -20.78
N ASP A 188 8.02 -12.13 -20.33
CA ASP A 188 8.35 -11.88 -18.92
C ASP A 188 8.32 -10.40 -18.53
N GLY A 189 8.14 -9.50 -19.49
CA GLY A 189 8.17 -8.05 -19.27
C GLY A 189 9.57 -7.53 -18.95
N LYS A 190 10.64 -8.27 -19.33
CA LYS A 190 12.05 -7.95 -18.99
C LYS A 190 12.84 -7.61 -20.23
N ASP A 191 13.63 -6.54 -20.14
CA ASP A 191 14.63 -6.21 -21.15
C ASP A 191 15.82 -7.18 -21.01
N PRO A 192 16.10 -8.04 -22.00
CA PRO A 192 17.20 -8.99 -21.96
C PRO A 192 18.58 -8.33 -21.98
N GLU A 193 18.67 -7.05 -22.33
CA GLU A 193 19.91 -6.29 -22.37
C GLU A 193 20.13 -5.46 -21.09
N ASN A 194 19.12 -5.37 -20.20
CA ASN A 194 19.20 -4.60 -18.96
C ASN A 194 19.31 -5.51 -17.73
N ASN A 195 20.54 -5.67 -17.24
CA ASN A 195 20.83 -6.43 -16.01
C ASN A 195 20.24 -5.79 -14.73
N ASN A 196 19.80 -4.52 -14.78
CA ASN A 196 19.26 -3.78 -13.63
C ASN A 196 17.73 -3.61 -13.69
N SER A 197 17.01 -4.38 -14.52
CA SER A 197 15.56 -4.21 -14.73
C SER A 197 14.71 -4.27 -13.44
N GLU A 198 15.23 -4.86 -12.37
CA GLU A 198 14.60 -4.91 -11.04
C GLU A 198 14.60 -3.55 -10.31
N SER A 199 15.57 -2.68 -10.58
CA SER A 199 15.66 -1.36 -9.94
C SER A 199 14.67 -0.34 -10.52
N SER A 200 14.26 -0.54 -11.77
CA SER A 200 13.44 0.39 -12.55
C SER A 200 11.94 0.08 -12.55
N ILE A 201 11.52 -1.10 -12.12
CA ILE A 201 10.13 -1.56 -12.22
C ILE A 201 9.61 -1.96 -10.84
N SER A 202 8.30 -1.84 -10.63
CA SER A 202 7.65 -2.22 -9.38
C SER A 202 7.93 -3.67 -9.03
N GLN A 203 8.24 -3.92 -7.75
CA GLN A 203 8.41 -5.26 -7.19
C GLN A 203 7.28 -5.52 -6.19
N ALA A 204 6.98 -6.77 -5.90
CA ALA A 204 6.00 -7.12 -4.89
C ALA A 204 6.55 -8.19 -3.96
N GLU A 205 5.82 -8.43 -2.89
CA GLU A 205 6.08 -9.47 -1.92
C GLU A 205 4.86 -10.36 -1.81
N LYS A 206 5.10 -11.63 -1.53
CA LYS A 206 4.05 -12.61 -1.26
C LYS A 206 4.33 -13.23 0.10
N ALA A 207 3.31 -13.33 0.94
CA ALA A 207 3.41 -13.92 2.27
C ALA A 207 2.08 -14.54 2.69
N ASN A 208 2.13 -15.42 3.69
CA ASN A 208 0.96 -16.04 4.30
C ASN A 208 0.47 -15.19 5.46
N PHE A 209 -0.78 -14.78 5.39
CA PHE A 209 -1.47 -13.97 6.38
C PHE A 209 -2.48 -14.82 7.14
N PRO A 210 -2.53 -14.73 8.48
CA PRO A 210 -3.47 -15.52 9.27
C PRO A 210 -4.92 -15.07 9.04
N THR A 211 -5.82 -16.04 8.97
CA THR A 211 -7.29 -15.87 8.86
C THR A 211 -8.01 -16.60 10.01
N GLU A 212 -9.34 -16.61 10.03
CA GLU A 212 -10.10 -17.25 11.12
C GLU A 212 -9.81 -18.78 11.21
N GLY A 213 -9.78 -19.31 12.44
CA GLY A 213 -9.69 -20.76 12.65
C GLY A 213 -8.35 -21.40 12.31
N SER A 214 -7.23 -20.69 12.51
CA SER A 214 -5.86 -21.17 12.20
C SER A 214 -5.59 -21.41 10.71
N SER A 215 -6.42 -20.85 9.83
CA SER A 215 -6.17 -20.84 8.39
C SER A 215 -5.21 -19.71 8.01
N GLU A 216 -4.59 -19.82 6.84
CA GLU A 216 -3.76 -18.77 6.25
C GLU A 216 -4.20 -18.49 4.81
N GLN A 217 -4.09 -17.22 4.41
CA GLN A 217 -4.26 -16.78 3.04
C GLN A 217 -2.95 -16.21 2.53
N GLU A 218 -2.52 -16.66 1.36
CA GLU A 218 -1.38 -16.11 0.67
C GLU A 218 -1.79 -14.80 -0.04
N ILE A 219 -1.15 -13.69 0.33
CA ILE A 219 -1.46 -12.36 -0.21
C ILE A 219 -0.21 -11.78 -0.86
N ILE A 220 -0.38 -11.26 -2.07
CA ILE A 220 0.63 -10.46 -2.75
C ILE A 220 0.39 -8.99 -2.41
N PHE A 221 1.39 -8.31 -1.87
CA PHE A 221 1.32 -6.90 -1.49
C PHE A 221 2.60 -6.17 -1.92
N MET A 222 2.55 -4.85 -1.92
CA MET A 222 3.62 -3.99 -2.41
C MET A 222 3.74 -2.80 -1.48
N THR A 223 4.97 -2.42 -1.12
CA THR A 223 5.22 -1.22 -0.32
C THR A 223 5.34 0.02 -1.19
N LEU A 224 5.26 1.21 -0.58
CA LEU A 224 5.39 2.48 -1.31
C LEU A 224 6.74 2.60 -2.03
N GLU A 225 7.83 2.09 -1.45
CA GLU A 225 9.14 2.05 -2.10
C GLU A 225 9.17 1.09 -3.31
N GLN A 226 8.51 -0.05 -3.17
CA GLN A 226 8.45 -1.08 -4.19
C GLN A 226 7.54 -0.71 -5.36
N ALA A 227 6.59 0.21 -5.19
CA ALA A 227 5.66 0.61 -6.23
C ALA A 227 6.29 1.41 -7.37
N LYS A 228 7.47 2.02 -7.17
CA LYS A 228 8.17 2.83 -8.19
C LYS A 228 7.26 3.86 -8.86
N LYS A 229 6.42 4.53 -8.05
CA LYS A 229 5.48 5.54 -8.53
C LYS A 229 6.19 6.68 -9.27
N LYS A 230 5.47 7.38 -10.14
CA LYS A 230 5.92 8.60 -10.84
C LYS A 230 6.49 9.58 -9.84
N GLN A 231 7.51 10.33 -10.27
CA GLN A 231 8.19 11.31 -9.43
C GLN A 231 7.20 12.30 -8.82
N SER A 232 6.21 12.77 -9.60
CA SER A 232 5.16 13.68 -9.12
C SER A 232 4.28 13.10 -8.02
N ASP A 233 4.05 11.78 -8.03
CA ASP A 233 3.26 11.10 -6.99
C ASP A 233 4.13 10.79 -5.77
N MET A 234 5.40 10.43 -5.98
CA MET A 234 6.38 10.19 -4.92
C MET A 234 6.67 11.45 -4.08
N GLU A 235 6.60 12.64 -4.70
CA GLU A 235 6.75 13.93 -4.02
C GLU A 235 5.57 14.27 -3.09
N ARG A 236 4.39 13.69 -3.35
CA ARG A 236 3.22 13.83 -2.47
C ARG A 236 3.35 12.97 -1.23
N ILE A 237 4.02 11.83 -1.31
CA ILE A 237 4.21 10.91 -0.18
C ILE A 237 5.23 11.49 0.80
N LYS A 238 4.76 11.89 1.99
CA LYS A 238 5.53 12.53 3.06
C LYS A 238 6.07 11.56 4.11
N VAL A 239 5.53 10.35 4.21
CA VAL A 239 6.05 9.32 5.13
C VAL A 239 7.48 8.89 4.76
N LYS A 240 8.35 8.72 5.77
CA LYS A 240 9.77 8.40 5.57
C LYS A 240 9.98 6.90 5.34
N GLU A 241 9.28 6.05 6.09
CA GLU A 241 9.43 4.59 6.09
C GLU A 241 8.66 3.93 4.92
N LYS A 242 8.90 4.40 3.69
CA LYS A 242 8.20 3.94 2.46
C LYS A 242 8.31 2.43 2.22
N ASN A 243 9.36 1.80 2.75
CA ASN A 243 9.61 0.37 2.70
C ASN A 243 8.73 -0.46 3.67
N LYS A 244 7.94 0.18 4.52
CA LYS A 244 7.06 -0.48 5.51
C LYS A 244 5.58 -0.33 5.18
N PHE A 245 5.19 0.79 4.59
CA PHE A 245 3.80 1.11 4.29
C PHE A 245 3.35 0.49 2.97
N VAL A 246 2.16 -0.10 2.97
CA VAL A 246 1.58 -0.76 1.79
C VAL A 246 1.00 0.28 0.83
N VAL A 247 1.15 0.04 -0.48
CA VAL A 247 0.66 0.94 -1.50
C VAL A 247 -0.88 0.92 -1.58
N TYR A 248 -1.48 2.11 -1.64
CA TYR A 248 -2.93 2.31 -1.44
C TYR A 248 -3.78 2.07 -2.69
N ASP A 249 -3.18 1.93 -3.86
CA ASP A 249 -3.89 1.91 -5.15
C ASP A 249 -3.50 0.73 -6.05
N TRP A 250 -2.94 -0.35 -5.48
CA TRP A 250 -2.56 -1.52 -6.27
C TRP A 250 -3.58 -2.65 -6.27
N LYS A 251 -3.92 -3.18 -5.09
CA LYS A 251 -4.69 -4.42 -4.95
C LYS A 251 -5.53 -4.46 -3.68
N PRO A 252 -6.81 -4.89 -3.73
CA PRO A 252 -7.73 -4.86 -2.60
C PRO A 252 -7.44 -5.88 -1.50
N GLU A 253 -6.78 -7.00 -1.81
CA GLU A 253 -6.66 -8.18 -0.95
C GLU A 253 -6.02 -7.85 0.40
N TRP A 254 -4.89 -7.14 0.37
CA TRP A 254 -4.18 -6.75 1.60
C TRP A 254 -5.00 -5.76 2.44
N TRP A 255 -5.64 -4.77 1.80
CA TRP A 255 -6.44 -3.76 2.48
C TRP A 255 -7.67 -4.35 3.17
N ASN A 256 -8.34 -5.28 2.49
CA ASN A 256 -9.45 -6.03 3.06
C ASN A 256 -8.99 -6.92 4.22
N TRP A 257 -7.85 -7.59 4.10
CA TRP A 257 -7.28 -8.36 5.19
C TRP A 257 -6.93 -7.48 6.41
N SER A 258 -6.23 -6.36 6.21
CA SER A 258 -5.86 -5.44 7.29
C SER A 258 -7.10 -4.89 8.01
N TYR A 259 -8.13 -4.53 7.25
CA TYR A 259 -9.42 -4.12 7.81
C TYR A 259 -10.06 -5.21 8.68
N GLN A 260 -10.23 -6.43 8.16
CA GLN A 260 -10.93 -7.50 8.89
C GLN A 260 -10.15 -8.00 10.11
N TYR A 261 -8.83 -8.18 9.98
CA TYR A 261 -8.03 -8.90 10.98
C TYR A 261 -7.19 -8.00 11.89
N ARG A 262 -7.17 -6.69 11.64
CA ARG A 262 -6.58 -5.69 12.54
C ARG A 262 -7.63 -4.70 13.01
N LEU A 263 -8.14 -3.87 12.09
CA LEU A 263 -8.97 -2.72 12.46
C LEU A 263 -10.30 -3.14 13.10
N LYS A 264 -11.04 -4.02 12.45
CA LYS A 264 -12.35 -4.49 12.93
C LYS A 264 -12.25 -5.25 14.25
N LYS A 265 -11.17 -6.02 14.46
CA LYS A 265 -10.91 -6.67 15.75
C LYS A 265 -10.69 -5.64 16.86
N ASP A 266 -9.85 -4.64 16.60
CA ASP A 266 -9.59 -3.59 17.58
C ASP A 266 -10.83 -2.73 17.87
N LEU A 267 -11.71 -2.51 16.88
CA LEU A 267 -13.01 -1.83 17.07
C LEU A 267 -14.01 -2.66 17.88
N ASN A 268 -13.96 -4.00 17.77
CA ASN A 268 -14.87 -4.89 18.49
C ASN A 268 -14.39 -5.17 19.93
N ASP A 269 -13.08 -5.09 20.17
CA ASP A 269 -12.45 -5.29 21.49
C ASP A 269 -12.36 -3.97 22.30
N GLU A 270 -13.16 -2.94 21.95
CA GLU A 270 -13.08 -1.57 22.47
C GLU A 270 -13.65 -1.40 23.91
N ASP A 271 -13.41 -2.37 24.80
CA ASP A 271 -13.40 -2.16 26.27
C ASP A 271 -12.09 -1.46 26.74
N ASN A 272 -11.26 -1.03 25.79
CA ASN A 272 -9.89 -0.60 25.99
C ASN A 272 -9.82 0.91 26.28
N ALA A 273 -9.01 1.31 27.27
CA ALA A 273 -8.85 2.70 27.73
C ALA A 273 -8.08 3.61 26.74
N PHE A 274 -8.21 3.41 25.43
CA PHE A 274 -7.48 4.13 24.40
C PHE A 274 -8.35 4.40 23.15
N PRO A 275 -8.72 5.65 22.86
CA PRO A 275 -9.55 5.96 21.70
C PRO A 275 -8.70 5.88 20.43
N MET A 276 -9.08 4.97 19.52
CA MET A 276 -8.64 5.05 18.13
C MET A 276 -8.94 6.45 17.56
N THR A 277 -8.07 6.96 16.69
CA THR A 277 -8.33 8.27 16.10
C THR A 277 -9.64 8.27 15.30
N GLU A 278 -10.34 9.41 15.29
CA GLU A 278 -11.66 9.54 14.66
C GLU A 278 -11.65 9.17 13.16
N LYS A 279 -10.50 9.25 12.49
CA LYS A 279 -10.35 8.81 11.10
C LYS A 279 -10.51 7.29 10.97
N PHE A 280 -9.78 6.51 11.78
CA PHE A 280 -9.80 5.06 11.70
C PHE A 280 -11.09 4.47 12.30
N LYS A 281 -11.71 5.14 13.29
CA LYS A 281 -13.03 4.75 13.82
C LYS A 281 -14.16 4.76 12.78
N LYS A 282 -14.07 5.64 11.79
CA LYS A 282 -15.08 5.81 10.74
C LYS A 282 -14.88 4.86 9.56
N VAL A 283 -13.84 4.04 9.57
CA VAL A 283 -13.58 3.10 8.49
C VAL A 283 -14.56 1.93 8.57
N ILE A 284 -15.23 1.64 7.45
CA ILE A 284 -16.21 0.55 7.33
C ILE A 284 -15.85 -0.48 6.25
N SER A 285 -14.84 -0.19 5.42
CA SER A 285 -14.34 -1.09 4.39
C SER A 285 -12.81 -1.02 4.27
N GLY A 286 -12.19 -2.08 3.74
CA GLY A 286 -10.76 -2.09 3.45
C GLY A 286 -10.40 -1.30 2.19
N TRP A 287 -11.21 -1.42 1.14
CA TRP A 287 -10.87 -0.95 -0.20
C TRP A 287 -11.93 -0.01 -0.78
N ASP A 288 -11.45 1.04 -1.45
CA ASP A 288 -12.18 1.86 -2.41
C ASP A 288 -11.30 2.10 -3.63
N GLU A 289 -11.72 1.56 -4.77
CA GLU A 289 -11.06 1.68 -6.07
C GLU A 289 -10.91 3.15 -6.49
N SER A 290 -11.90 3.98 -6.17
CA SER A 290 -11.96 5.38 -6.63
C SER A 290 -11.17 6.34 -5.74
N LEU A 291 -10.73 5.89 -4.55
CA LEU A 291 -10.05 6.69 -3.54
C LEU A 291 -10.81 7.99 -3.19
N ASN A 292 -12.14 7.93 -3.17
CA ASN A 292 -13.00 9.06 -2.82
C ASN A 292 -13.70 8.85 -1.46
N SER A 293 -13.86 7.61 -1.03
CA SER A 293 -14.53 7.26 0.21
C SER A 293 -13.61 7.47 1.41
N SER A 294 -13.93 8.46 2.25
CA SER A 294 -13.23 8.70 3.52
C SER A 294 -13.42 7.58 4.56
N THR A 295 -14.26 6.60 4.27
CA THR A 295 -14.54 5.44 5.15
C THR A 295 -13.86 4.15 4.66
N ALA A 296 -13.04 4.22 3.61
CA ALA A 296 -12.22 3.10 3.17
C ALA A 296 -10.79 3.18 3.74
N LEU A 297 -10.24 2.05 4.20
CA LEU A 297 -8.93 2.01 4.85
C LEU A 297 -7.81 2.47 3.91
N ASN A 298 -7.79 2.01 2.66
CA ASN A 298 -6.78 2.42 1.68
C ASN A 298 -6.78 3.94 1.44
N LYS A 299 -7.95 4.58 1.43
CA LYS A 299 -8.07 6.04 1.32
C LYS A 299 -7.59 6.76 2.58
N VAL A 300 -7.97 6.29 3.77
CA VAL A 300 -7.48 6.87 5.03
C VAL A 300 -5.95 6.80 5.12
N CYS A 301 -5.38 5.65 4.74
CA CYS A 301 -3.94 5.48 4.71
C CYS A 301 -3.26 6.34 3.64
N LYS A 302 -3.85 6.48 2.43
CA LYS A 302 -3.38 7.46 1.43
C LYS A 302 -3.32 8.87 2.01
N ASP A 303 -4.40 9.32 2.65
CA ASP A 303 -4.46 10.66 3.23
C ASP A 303 -3.40 10.86 4.33
N PHE A 304 -3.12 9.81 5.11
CA PHE A 304 -2.02 9.82 6.06
C PHE A 304 -0.65 9.92 5.37
N TYR A 305 -0.44 9.17 4.28
CA TYR A 305 0.83 9.20 3.55
C TYR A 305 1.14 10.55 2.92
N GLU A 306 0.10 11.25 2.46
CA GLU A 306 0.21 12.54 1.76
C GLU A 306 0.12 13.75 2.71
N ALA A 307 -0.29 13.54 3.96
CA ALA A 307 -0.33 14.60 4.96
C ALA A 307 1.06 14.94 5.51
N GLU A 308 1.25 16.20 5.89
CA GLU A 308 2.41 16.59 6.69
C GLU A 308 2.42 15.80 8.02
N PRO A 309 3.61 15.46 8.57
CA PRO A 309 3.72 14.66 9.78
C PRO A 309 2.89 15.25 10.92
N LYS A 310 1.88 14.52 11.39
CA LYS A 310 0.96 14.92 12.47
C LYS A 310 0.96 13.91 13.61
N GLN A 311 0.38 14.36 14.73
CA GLN A 311 0.04 13.70 16.00
C GLN A 311 0.52 12.24 16.17
N SER A 312 1.19 11.98 17.30
CA SER A 312 1.71 10.66 17.68
C SER A 312 0.68 9.54 17.47
N ASP A 313 -0.57 9.80 17.82
CA ASP A 313 -1.61 8.78 17.89
C ASP A 313 -2.07 8.32 16.51
N GLU A 314 -2.22 9.25 15.56
CA GLU A 314 -2.55 8.93 14.17
C GLU A 314 -1.40 8.15 13.50
N THR A 315 -0.15 8.51 13.83
CA THR A 315 1.03 7.77 13.35
C THR A 315 1.01 6.33 13.84
N GLU A 316 0.62 6.09 15.09
CA GLU A 316 0.51 4.73 15.63
C GLU A 316 -0.58 3.90 14.97
N ASP A 317 -1.76 4.49 14.74
CA ASP A 317 -2.85 3.80 14.04
C ASP A 317 -2.43 3.48 12.59
N ALA A 318 -1.73 4.40 11.91
CA ALA A 318 -1.20 4.16 10.59
C ALA A 318 -0.15 3.03 10.56
N TRP A 319 0.77 2.98 11.54
CA TRP A 319 1.68 1.85 11.67
C TRP A 319 0.94 0.53 11.81
N ARG A 320 -0.17 0.51 12.54
CA ARG A 320 -0.92 -0.72 12.77
C ARG A 320 -1.71 -1.17 11.55
N TYR A 321 -2.41 -0.25 10.89
CA TYR A 321 -3.39 -0.60 9.84
C TYR A 321 -2.87 -0.40 8.41
N CYS A 322 -1.84 0.41 8.23
CA CYS A 322 -1.32 0.80 6.91
C CYS A 322 0.07 0.21 6.61
N SER A 323 0.78 -0.34 7.60
CA SER A 323 2.09 -0.99 7.39
C SER A 323 1.97 -2.50 7.21
N ALA A 324 2.88 -3.11 6.43
CA ALA A 324 2.83 -4.53 6.11
C ALA A 324 2.80 -5.44 7.36
N THR A 325 3.61 -5.14 8.38
CA THR A 325 3.74 -5.94 9.61
C THR A 325 2.84 -5.46 10.76
N GLY A 326 2.24 -4.28 10.64
CA GLY A 326 1.42 -3.67 11.69
C GLY A 326 2.25 -3.10 12.85
N LYS A 327 3.57 -2.89 12.66
CA LYS A 327 4.51 -2.42 13.68
C LYS A 327 5.61 -1.57 13.05
N LYS A 328 6.19 -0.70 13.88
CA LYS A 328 7.34 0.13 13.51
C LYS A 328 8.63 -0.68 13.39
N ASP A 329 8.88 -1.57 14.36
CA ASP A 329 10.04 -2.46 14.44
C ASP A 329 9.62 -3.88 14.85
#